data_AF-R1EIS7-F1
#
_entry.id   AF-R1EIS7-F1
#
_cell.length_a   1.000
_cell.length_b   1.000
_cell.length_c   1.000
_cell.angle_alpha   90.00
_cell.angle_beta   90.00
_cell.angle_gamma   90.00
#
_symmetry.space_group_name_H-M   'P 1'
#
loop_
_entity.id
_entity.type
_entity.pdbx_description
1 polymer ?
#
loop_
_entity_poly.entity_id
_entity_poly.type
_entity_poly.pdbx_seq_one_letter_code
_entity_poly.pdbx_strand_id
1 'polypeptide(L)'
;MVKWQIHLDLQCPHSKRVFDQLDDLKAAFGDEYEISVVLTALPFHHNAFYAMQGAYAVESLAGAAARDMFIKEAFAQQGTFENSPTAAMPRSKVLELFAGIAEQACK
;
A
#
# COMPACT_ATOMS: atom_id res chain seq x y z
N MET A 1 -20.64 15.38 -0.74
CA MET A 1 -19.65 14.94 -1.75
C MET A 1 -19.83 13.44 -1.94
N VAL A 2 -19.80 12.93 -3.18
CA VAL A 2 -19.94 11.49 -3.45
C VAL A 2 -18.60 10.81 -3.17
N LYS A 3 -18.61 9.68 -2.46
CA LYS A 3 -17.37 8.94 -2.15
C LYS A 3 -16.99 8.03 -3.31
N TRP A 4 -15.74 8.15 -3.77
CA TRP A 4 -15.14 7.22 -4.72
C TRP A 4 -14.02 6.46 -4.01
N GLN A 5 -14.29 5.20 -3.66
CA GLN A 5 -13.32 4.33 -3.02
C GLN A 5 -12.61 3.46 -4.07
N ILE A 6 -11.28 3.52 -4.08
CA ILE A 6 -10.43 2.72 -4.95
C ILE A 6 -9.81 1.61 -4.09
N HIS A 7 -10.15 0.37 -4.41
CA HIS A 7 -9.68 -0.80 -3.68
C HIS A 7 -8.35 -1.28 -4.28
N LEU A 8 -7.28 -1.21 -3.49
CA LEU A 8 -5.93 -1.55 -3.92
C LEU A 8 -5.33 -2.67 -3.07
N ASP A 9 -4.68 -3.61 -3.74
CA ASP A 9 -3.83 -4.64 -3.15
C ASP A 9 -2.35 -4.27 -3.36
N LEU A 10 -1.56 -4.22 -2.28
CA LEU A 10 -0.16 -3.75 -2.32
C LEU A 10 0.82 -4.71 -3.03
N GLN A 11 0.47 -5.98 -3.26
CA GLN A 11 1.25 -6.91 -4.09
C GLN A 11 0.77 -6.97 -5.54
N CYS A 12 -0.40 -6.42 -5.85
CA CYS A 12 -0.94 -6.48 -7.20
C CYS A 12 -0.26 -5.45 -8.12
N PRO A 13 0.32 -5.88 -9.26
CA PRO A 13 0.94 -4.96 -10.21
C PRO A 13 -0.09 -4.05 -10.91
N HIS A 14 -1.36 -4.47 -11.01
CA HIS A 14 -2.42 -3.65 -11.57
C HIS A 14 -2.86 -2.55 -10.60
N SER A 15 -2.92 -2.85 -9.29
CA SER A 15 -3.14 -1.84 -8.26
C SER A 15 -2.05 -0.78 -8.30
N LYS A 16 -0.79 -1.17 -8.49
CA LYS A 16 0.32 -0.21 -8.64
C LYS A 16 0.08 0.75 -9.80
N ARG A 17 -0.29 0.23 -10.98
CA ARG A 17 -0.57 1.07 -12.16
C ARG A 17 -1.68 2.09 -11.91
N VAL A 18 -2.73 1.70 -11.16
CA VAL A 18 -3.81 2.62 -10.77
C VAL A 18 -3.31 3.65 -9.76
N PHE A 19 -2.52 3.21 -8.77
CA PHE A 19 -1.93 4.11 -7.77
C PHE A 19 -1.02 5.17 -8.40
N ASP A 20 -0.21 4.77 -9.38
CA ASP A 20 0.67 5.68 -10.13
C ASP A 20 -0.11 6.79 -10.87
N GLN A 21 -1.43 6.64 -11.09
CA GLN A 21 -2.33 7.61 -11.73
C GLN A 21 -3.27 8.31 -10.75
N LEU A 22 -3.14 8.06 -9.43
CA LEU A 22 -4.10 8.54 -8.43
C LEU A 22 -4.14 10.07 -8.34
N ASP A 23 -2.98 10.73 -8.49
CA ASP A 23 -2.89 12.18 -8.43
C ASP A 23 -3.56 12.84 -9.65
N ASP A 24 -3.40 12.27 -10.84
CA ASP A 24 -4.11 12.72 -12.06
C ASP A 24 -5.63 12.55 -11.89
N LEU A 25 -6.07 11.44 -11.30
CA LEU A 25 -7.48 11.21 -11.01
C LEU A 25 -8.05 12.22 -10.01
N LYS A 26 -7.32 12.50 -8.92
CA LYS A 26 -7.69 13.50 -7.93
C LYS A 26 -7.72 14.91 -8.52
N ALA A 27 -6.77 15.24 -9.39
CA ALA A 27 -6.75 16.54 -10.07
C ALA A 27 -7.94 16.72 -11.02
N ALA A 28 -8.37 15.66 -11.71
CA ALA A 28 -9.48 15.72 -12.64
C ALA A 28 -10.87 15.73 -11.96
N PHE A 29 -11.02 15.04 -10.82
CA PHE A 29 -12.34 14.72 -10.26
C PHE A 29 -12.50 15.08 -8.77
N GLY A 30 -11.48 15.69 -8.14
CA GLY A 30 -11.47 15.98 -6.70
C GLY A 30 -12.52 17.00 -6.23
N ASP A 31 -13.01 17.87 -7.12
CA ASP A 31 -14.09 18.81 -6.82
C ASP A 31 -15.47 18.13 -6.78
N GLU A 32 -15.62 16.99 -7.47
CA GLU A 32 -16.87 16.24 -7.58
C GLU A 32 -16.94 15.08 -6.58
N TYR A 33 -15.78 14.45 -6.30
CA TYR A 33 -15.69 13.21 -5.54
C TYR A 33 -14.67 13.24 -4.40
N GLU A 34 -15.03 12.62 -3.28
CA GLU A 34 -14.11 12.28 -2.20
C GLU A 34 -13.38 10.98 -2.59
N ILE A 35 -12.25 11.12 -3.29
CA ILE A 35 -11.45 9.99 -3.77
C ILE A 35 -10.54 9.48 -2.65
N SER A 36 -10.68 8.20 -2.30
CA SER A 36 -9.91 7.56 -1.23
C SER A 36 -9.41 6.17 -1.61
N VAL A 37 -8.28 5.77 -1.04
CA VAL A 37 -7.71 4.43 -1.21
C VAL A 37 -8.12 3.54 -0.05
N VAL A 38 -8.73 2.41 -0.36
CA VAL A 38 -9.03 1.32 0.58
C VAL A 38 -8.09 0.16 0.27
N LEU A 39 -7.38 -0.34 1.26
CA LEU A 39 -6.51 -1.49 1.05
C LEU A 39 -7.32 -2.78 1.14
N THR A 40 -7.10 -3.70 0.22
CA THR A 40 -7.79 -5.00 0.14
C THR A 40 -6.76 -6.06 -0.21
N ALA A 41 -6.54 -7.02 0.69
CA ALA A 41 -5.56 -8.08 0.48
C ALA A 41 -6.22 -9.30 -0.18
N LEU A 42 -5.72 -9.66 -1.37
CA LEU A 42 -6.16 -10.84 -2.10
C LEU A 42 -5.50 -12.10 -1.50
N PRO A 43 -6.23 -13.20 -1.32
CA PRO A 43 -5.74 -14.36 -0.57
C PRO A 43 -4.57 -15.10 -1.26
N PHE A 44 -4.40 -14.94 -2.56
CA PHE A 44 -3.29 -15.51 -3.34
C PHE A 44 -2.05 -14.62 -3.38
N HIS A 45 -2.13 -13.41 -2.83
CA HIS A 45 -0.98 -12.55 -2.59
C HIS A 45 -0.52 -12.77 -1.14
N HIS A 46 0.50 -13.62 -0.96
CA HIS A 46 0.87 -14.19 0.33
C HIS A 46 1.29 -13.15 1.40
N ASN A 47 1.67 -11.96 0.97
CA ASN A 47 2.16 -10.88 1.83
C ASN A 47 1.30 -9.60 1.76
N ALA A 48 0.22 -9.58 0.97
CA ALA A 48 -0.64 -8.41 0.82
C ALA A 48 -1.34 -8.06 2.14
N PHE A 49 -1.74 -9.08 2.91
CA PHE A 49 -2.33 -8.88 4.22
C PHE A 49 -1.35 -8.21 5.19
N TYR A 50 -0.09 -8.63 5.22
CA TYR A 50 0.94 -8.05 6.08
C TYR A 50 1.32 -6.63 5.63
N ALA A 51 1.41 -6.38 4.33
CA ALA A 51 1.62 -5.04 3.78
C ALA A 51 0.47 -4.10 4.20
N MET A 52 -0.77 -4.56 4.09
CA MET A 52 -1.97 -3.83 4.52
C MET A 52 -1.95 -3.54 6.03
N GLN A 53 -1.61 -4.54 6.86
CA GLN A 53 -1.44 -4.35 8.30
C GLN A 53 -0.36 -3.30 8.61
N GLY A 54 0.76 -3.32 7.88
CA GLY A 54 1.81 -2.31 8.00
C GLY A 54 1.29 -0.89 7.77
N ALA A 55 0.51 -0.68 6.71
CA ALA A 55 -0.06 0.62 6.39
C ALA A 55 -1.01 1.13 7.50
N TYR A 56 -1.87 0.26 8.03
CA TYR A 56 -2.79 0.62 9.13
C TYR A 56 -2.07 0.78 10.47
N ALA A 57 -0.98 0.04 10.72
CA ALA A 57 -0.15 0.25 11.90
C ALA A 57 0.53 1.63 11.85
N VAL A 58 1.12 2.00 10.71
CA VAL A 58 1.68 3.34 10.49
C VAL A 58 0.62 4.41 10.65
N GLU A 59 -0.58 4.22 10.09
CA GLU A 59 -1.70 5.15 10.26
C GLU A 59 -2.05 5.36 11.74
N SER A 60 -2.16 4.27 12.51
CA SER A 60 -2.51 4.33 13.93
C SER A 60 -1.47 5.07 14.78
N LEU A 61 -0.20 5.07 14.37
CA LEU A 61 0.91 5.65 15.11
C LEU A 61 1.26 7.07 14.67
N ALA A 62 1.13 7.37 13.37
CA ALA A 62 1.65 8.59 12.75
C ALA A 62 0.65 9.31 11.83
N GLY A 63 -0.58 8.79 11.71
CA GLY A 63 -1.67 9.42 10.97
C GLY A 63 -1.71 9.10 9.48
N ALA A 64 -2.74 9.61 8.81
CA ALA A 64 -3.05 9.29 7.42
C ALA A 64 -1.94 9.69 6.42
N ALA A 65 -1.26 10.81 6.64
CA ALA A 65 -0.16 11.23 5.76
C ALA A 65 0.99 10.22 5.77
N ALA A 66 1.35 9.69 6.94
CA ALA A 66 2.38 8.66 7.06
C ALA A 66 1.94 7.34 6.41
N ARG A 67 0.65 6.98 6.51
CA ARG A 67 0.09 5.85 5.77
C ARG A 67 0.24 6.02 4.26
N ASP A 68 -0.05 7.20 3.72
CA ASP A 68 0.05 7.45 2.29
C ASP A 68 1.51 7.36 1.81
N MET A 69 2.46 7.84 2.62
CA MET A 69 3.90 7.65 2.37
C MET A 69 4.29 6.17 2.41
N PHE A 70 3.78 5.40 3.38
CA PHE A 70 4.00 3.95 3.45
C PHE A 70 3.46 3.23 2.21
N ILE A 71 2.24 3.55 1.77
CA ILE A 71 1.63 2.92 0.57
C ILE A 71 2.48 3.22 -0.66
N LYS A 72 2.93 4.47 -0.83
CA LYS A 72 3.82 4.86 -1.92
C LYS A 72 5.13 4.07 -1.91
N GLU A 73 5.76 3.95 -0.74
CA GLU A 73 7.03 3.23 -0.59
C GLU A 73 6.85 1.71 -0.77
N ALA A 74 5.75 1.15 -0.27
CA ALA A 74 5.39 -0.25 -0.50
C ALA A 74 5.22 -0.55 -2.00
N PHE A 75 4.58 0.33 -2.76
CA PHE A 75 4.49 0.17 -4.21
C PHE A 75 5.84 0.35 -4.93
N ALA A 76 6.71 1.23 -4.43
CA ALA A 76 8.07 1.38 -4.96
C ALA A 76 8.92 0.12 -4.76
N GLN A 77 8.74 -0.56 -3.61
CA GLN A 77 9.43 -1.79 -3.25
C GLN A 77 8.61 -3.06 -3.54
N GLN A 78 7.53 -2.99 -4.34
CA GLN A 78 6.56 -4.08 -4.52
C GLN A 78 7.21 -5.44 -4.84
N GLY A 79 8.18 -5.44 -5.75
CA GLY A 79 8.91 -6.65 -6.15
C GLY A 79 9.71 -7.32 -5.04
N THR A 80 9.97 -6.66 -3.90
CA THR A 80 10.75 -7.25 -2.79
C THR A 80 9.91 -8.22 -1.94
N PHE A 81 8.59 -8.01 -1.89
CA PHE A 81 7.68 -8.81 -1.08
C PHE A 81 6.68 -9.59 -1.91
N GLU A 82 6.90 -9.76 -3.22
CA GLU A 82 6.11 -10.66 -4.07
C GLU A 82 6.25 -12.13 -3.62
N ASN A 83 5.33 -12.98 -4.08
CA ASN A 83 5.28 -14.39 -3.67
C ASN A 83 6.58 -15.15 -3.97
N SER A 84 7.18 -14.95 -5.15
CA SER A 84 8.39 -15.69 -5.56
C SER A 84 9.63 -15.27 -4.76
N PRO A 85 9.96 -13.98 -4.62
CA PRO A 85 11.10 -13.52 -3.80
C PRO A 85 11.02 -13.95 -2.34
N THR A 86 9.81 -14.05 -1.79
CA THR A 86 9.59 -14.39 -0.38
C THR A 86 9.30 -15.87 -0.12
N ALA A 87 9.30 -16.73 -1.14
CA ALA A 87 8.83 -18.12 -1.04
C ALA A 87 9.55 -18.94 0.05
N ALA A 88 10.85 -18.69 0.24
CA ALA A 88 11.67 -19.37 1.25
C ALA A 88 11.98 -18.49 2.48
N MET A 89 11.43 -17.27 2.56
CA MET A 89 11.71 -16.37 3.67
C MET A 89 10.93 -16.79 4.92
N PRO A 90 11.55 -16.80 6.11
CA PRO A 90 10.81 -16.93 7.35
C PRO A 90 9.93 -15.69 7.55
N ARG A 91 8.79 -15.88 8.23
CA ARG A 91 7.80 -14.80 8.42
C ARG A 91 8.36 -13.58 9.17
N SER A 92 9.33 -13.78 10.06
CA SER A 92 10.04 -12.67 10.70
C SER A 92 10.72 -11.75 9.68
N LYS A 93 11.38 -12.31 8.65
CA LYS A 93 12.02 -11.50 7.61
C LYS A 93 11.04 -10.76 6.73
N VAL A 94 9.88 -11.35 6.43
CA VAL A 94 8.81 -10.63 5.72
C VAL A 94 8.30 -9.44 6.54
N LEU A 95 8.12 -9.59 7.86
CA LEU A 95 7.72 -8.49 8.73
C LEU A 95 8.80 -7.41 8.84
N GLU A 96 10.07 -7.79 8.88
CA GLU A 96 11.20 -6.85 8.84
C GLU A 96 11.22 -6.03 7.54
N LEU A 97 10.83 -6.59 6.39
CA LEU A 97 10.69 -5.82 5.14
C LEU A 97 9.70 -4.66 5.32
N PHE A 98 8.52 -4.92 5.90
CA PHE A 98 7.51 -3.89 6.11
C PHE A 98 7.91 -2.87 7.18
N ALA A 99 8.64 -3.28 8.22
CA ALA A 99 9.25 -2.35 9.15
C ALA A 99 10.26 -1.43 8.43
N GLY A 100 11.11 -1.99 7.57
CA GLY A 100 12.06 -1.22 6.77
C GLY A 100 11.40 -0.28 5.76
N ILE A 101 10.26 -0.67 5.17
CA ILE A 101 9.43 0.21 4.32
C ILE A 101 8.87 1.37 5.15
N ALA A 102 8.36 1.09 6.36
CA ALA A 102 7.86 2.14 7.25
C ALA A 102 8.96 3.12 7.69
N GLU A 103 10.15 2.62 8.03
CA GLU A 103 11.30 3.47 8.37
C GLU A 103 11.75 4.35 7.20
N GLN A 104 11.67 3.87 5.97
CA GLN A 104 12.01 4.65 4.78
C GLN A 104 10.93 5.69 4.46
N ALA A 105 9.66 5.32 4.59
CA ALA A 105 8.54 6.22 4.37
C ALA A 105 8.48 7.37 5.38
N CYS A 106 9.08 7.23 6.57
CA CYS A 106 9.06 8.24 7.63
C CYS A 106 10.34 9.12 7.71
N LYS A 107 11.28 8.98 6.77
CA LYS A 107 12.47 9.83 6.64
C LYS A 107 12.18 11.05 5.78
#